data_AF-A0A925PKJ1-F1
#
_entry.id   AF-A0A925PKJ1-F1
#
_cell.length_a   1.000
_cell.length_b   1.000
_cell.length_c   1.000
_cell.angle_alpha   90.00
_cell.angle_beta   90.00
_cell.angle_gamma   90.00
#
_symmetry.space_group_name_H-M   'P 1'
#
loop_
_entity.id
_entity.type
_entity.pdbx_description
1 polymer ?
#
loop_
_entity_poly.entity_id
_entity_poly.type
_entity_poly.pdbx_seq_one_letter_code
_entity_poly.pdbx_strand_id
1 'polypeptide(L)' 'MNDSEVKELWEEIEQLRDKLHDVASKKGIRSPEAIRASHRLDDKINEYHRLKR' A
#
# COMPACT_ATOMS: atom_id res chain seq x y z
N MET A 1 -7.52 -7.90 -18.82
CA MET A 1 -6.59 -7.15 -17.94
C MET A 1 -6.22 -5.88 -18.69
N ASN A 2 -6.65 -4.72 -18.21
CA ASN A 2 -6.16 -3.47 -18.79
C ASN A 2 -4.82 -3.15 -18.16
N ASP A 3 -3.76 -3.04 -18.96
CA ASP A 3 -2.42 -2.70 -18.48
C ASP A 3 -2.41 -1.37 -17.69
N SER A 4 -3.36 -0.47 -17.97
CA SER A 4 -3.55 0.78 -17.22
C SER A 4 -3.99 0.55 -15.77
N GLU A 5 -4.95 -0.36 -15.53
CA GLU A 5 -5.47 -0.63 -14.18
C GLU A 5 -4.39 -1.26 -13.29
N VAL A 6 -3.59 -2.16 -13.86
CA VAL A 6 -2.46 -2.80 -13.17
C VAL A 6 -1.38 -1.78 -12.82
N LYS A 7 -1.13 -0.82 -13.73
CA LYS A 7 -0.16 0.26 -13.52
C LYS A 7 -0.64 1.22 -12.42
N GLU A 8 -1.89 1.64 -12.46
CA GLU A 8 -2.48 2.53 -11.44
C GLU A 8 -2.43 1.91 -10.05
N LEU A 9 -2.78 0.62 -9.92
CA LEU A 9 -2.67 -0.09 -8.65
C LEU A 9 -1.23 -0.21 -8.16
N TRP A 10 -0.27 -0.39 -9.06
CA TRP A 10 1.14 -0.40 -8.69
C TRP A 10 1.60 0.96 -8.17
N GLU A 11 1.20 2.05 -8.82
CA GLU A 11 1.49 3.41 -8.37
C GLU A 11 0.87 3.70 -6.98
N GLU A 12 -0.36 3.25 -6.73
CA GLU A 12 -0.99 3.35 -5.41
C GLU A 12 -0.23 2.57 -4.33
N ILE A 13 0.28 1.37 -4.65
CA ILE A 13 1.08 0.55 -3.73
C ILE A 13 2.37 1.28 -3.33
N GLU A 14 3.08 1.88 -4.29
CA GLU A 14 4.31 2.63 -4.00
C GLU A 14 4.03 3.86 -3.13
N GLN A 15 2.97 4.62 -3.42
CA GLN A 15 2.57 5.75 -2.58
C GLN A 15 2.22 5.32 -1.14
N LEU A 16 1.57 4.17 -0.97
CA LEU A 16 1.25 3.62 0.34
C LEU A 16 2.48 3.12 1.09
N ARG A 17 3.49 2.57 0.39
CA ARG A 17 4.78 2.20 0.98
C ARG A 17 5.53 3.41 1.51
N ASP A 18 5.64 4.47 0.71
CA ASP A 18 6.29 5.71 1.12
C ASP A 18 5.58 6.29 2.35
N LYS A 19 4.24 6.31 2.33
CA LYS A 19 3.44 6.78 3.47
C LYS A 19 3.65 5.93 4.73
N LEU A 20 3.69 4.61 4.61
CA LEU A 20 3.94 3.73 5.74
C LEU A 20 5.34 3.99 6.32
N HIS A 21 6.35 4.10 5.45
CA HIS A 21 7.72 4.41 5.86
C HIS A 21 7.78 5.74 6.61
N ASP A 22 7.16 6.78 6.06
CA ASP A 22 7.08 8.11 6.66
C ASP A 22 6.42 8.09 8.05
N VAL A 23 5.28 7.41 8.16
CA VAL A 23 4.53 7.32 9.41
C VAL A 23 5.30 6.49 10.44
N ALA A 24 5.90 5.37 10.03
CA ALA A 24 6.69 4.53 10.91
C ALA A 24 7.95 5.25 11.42
N SER A 25 8.59 6.06 10.56
CA SER A 25 9.75 6.88 10.93
C SER A 25 9.38 7.99 11.92
N LYS A 26 8.25 8.67 11.70
CA LYS A 26 7.80 9.80 12.54
C LYS A 26 7.12 9.40 13.84
N LYS A 27 6.34 8.32 13.83
CA LYS A 27 5.44 7.92 14.94
C LYS A 27 5.79 6.56 15.55
N GLY A 28 6.72 5.83 14.96
CA GLY A 28 7.07 4.47 15.33
C GLY A 28 6.21 3.42 14.61
N ILE A 29 6.82 2.29 14.30
CA ILE A 29 6.18 1.19 13.55
C ILE A 29 4.96 0.58 14.25
N ARG A 30 4.88 0.72 15.58
CA ARG A 30 3.74 0.23 16.39
C ARG A 30 2.66 1.28 16.63
N SER A 31 2.78 2.47 16.05
CA SER A 31 1.76 3.51 16.23
C SER A 31 0.44 3.07 15.56
N PRO A 32 -0.72 3.50 16.09
CA PRO A 32 -2.01 3.21 15.44
C PRO A 32 -2.07 3.68 13.99
N GLU A 33 -1.39 4.77 13.64
CA GLU A 33 -1.27 5.26 12.27
C GLU A 33 -0.43 4.35 11.38
N ALA A 34 0.71 3.85 11.88
CA ALA A 34 1.56 2.94 11.13
C ALA A 34 0.81 1.62 10.85
N ILE A 35 0.09 1.10 11.85
CA ILE A 35 -0.74 -0.10 11.68
C ILE A 35 -1.85 0.15 10.65
N ARG A 36 -2.55 1.29 10.70
CA ARG A 36 -3.56 1.64 9.70
C ARG A 36 -2.97 1.80 8.29
N ALA A 37 -1.78 2.37 8.16
CA ALA A 37 -1.10 2.50 6.89
C ALA A 37 -0.68 1.12 6.33
N SER A 38 -0.21 0.21 7.21
CA SER A 38 0.12 -1.17 6.85
C SER A 38 -1.10 -1.91 6.31
N HIS A 39 -2.23 -1.87 7.02
CA HIS A 39 -3.44 -2.57 6.56
C HIS A 39 -3.91 -2.07 5.19
N ARG A 40 -3.86 -0.75 4.94
CA ARG A 40 -4.22 -0.18 3.64
C ARG A 40 -3.29 -0.63 2.52
N LEU A 41 -1.99 -0.73 2.81
CA LEU A 41 -1.01 -1.26 1.87
C LEU A 41 -1.29 -2.73 1.54
N ASP A 42 -1.57 -3.55 2.56
CA ASP A 42 -1.89 -4.97 2.39
C ASP A 42 -3.17 -5.17 1.56
N ASP A 43 -4.21 -4.37 1.79
CA ASP A 43 -5.46 -4.41 1.02
C ASP A 43 -5.21 -4.17 -0.48
N LYS A 44 -4.35 -3.19 -0.81
CA LYS A 44 -4.02 -2.84 -2.20
C LYS A 44 -3.11 -3.85 -2.88
N ILE A 45 -2.14 -4.40 -2.16
CA ILE A 45 -1.32 -5.52 -2.64
C ILE A 45 -2.21 -6.73 -2.98
N ASN A 46 -3.18 -7.04 -2.10
CA ASN A 46 -4.14 -8.12 -2.35
C ASN A 46 -5.03 -7.86 -3.57
N GLU A 47 -5.46 -6.61 -3.79
CA GLU A 47 -6.21 -6.22 -4.99
C GLU A 47 -5.41 -6.43 -6.28
N TYR A 48 -4.16 -5.98 -6.29
CA TYR A 48 -3.23 -6.21 -7.39
C TYR A 48 -3.03 -7.70 -7.69
N HIS A 49 -2.84 -8.52 -6.65
CA HIS A 49 -2.69 -9.96 -6.82
C HIS A 49 -3.96 -10.65 -7.33
N ARG A 50 -5.15 -10.16 -6.93
CA ARG A 50 -6.43 -10.67 -7.46
C ARG A 50 -6.58 -10.37 -8.94
N LEU A 51 -6.12 -9.20 -9.41
CA LEU A 51 -6.22 -8.82 -10.82
C LEU A 51 -5.18 -9.49 -11.73
N LYS A 52 -4.09 -9.98 -11.15
CA LYS A 52 -3.07 -10.77 -11.85
C LYS A 52 -3.36 -12.28 -11.92
N ARG A 53 -4.36 -12.78 -11.18
CA ARG A 53 -4.75 -14.19 -11.16
C ARG A 53 -5.82 -14.47 -12.21
#